data_AF-A0A1H8W673-F1
#
_entry.id   AF-A0A1H8W673-F1
#
_cell.length_a   1.000
_cell.length_b   1.000
_cell.length_c   1.000
_cell.angle_alpha   90.00
_cell.angle_beta   90.00
_cell.angle_gamma   90.00
#
_symmetry.space_group_name_H-M   'P 1'
#
loop_
_entity.id
_entity.type
_entity.pdbx_description
1 polymer ?
#
loop_
_entity_poly.entity_id
_entity_poly.type
_entity_poly.pdbx_seq_one_letter_code
_entity_poly.pdbx_strand_id
1 'polypeptide(L)'
;MNRHRFFHPALLGLLSAAALTLGAAGAPAQTETKPAETKSTETKPAETTTPPPAATTPSPSTPAPSAAAPSTPAPSTAAPATPAPSTPPAAAETPATPPPAAQTPAVPPAAKVQTADPFGEEITLAPKTAVVLKGKASWDNAFESLIEAIKSVTGLLEKQGIKPNGNPMIVYTSTDDNGFTFQAEIPVPEAPKNLPKTMSMGPTPDGKVLKFVHRGSYDNMDNTYEAITNHLDDKKIEAKDTFVEEYITDPLTTAEDKLVINVYVPMK
;
A
#
# COMPACT_ATOMS: atom_id res chain seq x y z
N MET A 1 -4.26 18.95 14.10
CA MET A 1 -4.01 19.49 12.75
C MET A 1 -4.21 18.37 11.74
N ASN A 2 -5.37 18.33 11.08
CA ASN A 2 -5.63 17.44 9.94
C ASN A 2 -4.67 17.82 8.81
N ARG A 3 -3.85 16.86 8.34
CA ARG A 3 -3.14 16.99 7.07
C ARG A 3 -3.77 15.98 6.11
N HIS A 4 -4.68 16.46 5.28
CA HIS A 4 -5.06 15.76 4.06
C HIS A 4 -3.80 15.67 3.20
N ARG A 5 -3.20 14.48 3.09
CA ARG A 5 -2.17 14.19 2.11
C ARG A 5 -2.89 13.74 0.84
N PHE A 6 -2.98 14.65 -0.11
CA PHE A 6 -3.38 14.34 -1.46
C PHE A 6 -2.33 13.40 -2.06
N PHE A 7 -2.78 12.21 -2.47
CA PHE A 7 -2.11 11.40 -3.48
C PHE A 7 -1.84 12.28 -4.71
N HIS A 8 -0.60 12.30 -5.19
CA HIS A 8 -0.26 12.69 -6.56
C HIS A 8 0.78 11.68 -7.05
N PRO A 9 0.38 10.59 -7.71
CA PRO A 9 1.30 9.88 -8.57
C PRO A 9 1.46 10.74 -9.81
N ALA A 10 2.59 11.43 -9.93
CA ALA A 10 3.00 12.02 -11.19
C ALA A 10 3.42 10.89 -12.15
N LEU A 11 2.45 10.20 -12.75
CA LEU A 11 2.71 9.30 -13.87
C LEU A 11 2.67 10.13 -15.16
N LEU A 12 3.86 10.36 -15.72
CA LEU A 12 4.08 11.16 -16.92
C LEU A 12 3.40 10.46 -18.11
N GLY A 13 2.28 11.01 -18.57
CA GLY A 13 1.58 10.54 -19.76
C GLY A 13 2.41 10.70 -21.02
N LEU A 14 2.53 9.62 -21.81
CA LEU A 14 3.01 9.68 -23.19
C LEU A 14 1.99 9.00 -24.10
N LEU A 15 1.23 9.83 -24.82
CA LEU A 15 0.41 9.43 -25.95
C LEU A 15 1.31 8.77 -27.02
N SER A 16 1.05 7.51 -27.34
CA SER A 16 1.50 6.93 -28.60
C SER A 16 0.47 7.24 -29.69
N ALA A 17 0.75 8.28 -30.48
CA ALA A 17 0.10 8.52 -31.76
C ALA A 17 0.74 7.59 -32.81
N ALA A 18 0.05 6.51 -33.16
CA ALA A 18 0.42 5.70 -34.31
C ALA A 18 -0.09 6.38 -35.60
N ALA A 19 0.82 7.03 -36.32
CA ALA A 19 0.62 7.44 -37.70
C ALA A 19 0.75 6.20 -38.60
N LEU A 20 -0.35 5.76 -39.23
CA LEU A 20 -0.28 4.85 -40.36
C LEU A 20 -0.30 5.65 -41.66
N THR A 21 0.82 5.54 -42.37
CA THR A 21 1.08 6.08 -43.70
C THR A 21 0.17 5.46 -44.75
N LEU A 22 -0.44 6.34 -45.55
CA LEU A 22 -1.20 6.07 -46.76
C LEU A 22 -0.27 5.69 -47.92
N GLY A 23 -0.52 4.57 -48.59
CA GLY A 23 0.19 4.21 -49.81
C GLY A 23 -0.38 2.99 -50.51
N ALA A 24 -1.32 3.20 -51.43
CA ALA A 24 -1.52 2.35 -52.61
C ALA A 24 -2.39 3.09 -53.64
N ALA A 25 -1.75 3.49 -54.75
CA ALA A 25 -2.41 3.92 -55.96
C ALA A 25 -2.82 2.70 -56.79
N GLY A 26 -4.00 2.74 -57.43
CA GLY A 26 -4.41 1.75 -58.42
C GLY A 26 -5.92 1.63 -58.59
N ALA A 27 -6.52 2.57 -59.34
CA ALA A 27 -7.81 2.38 -60.01
C ALA A 27 -7.55 1.72 -61.39
N PRO A 28 -8.54 1.10 -62.09
CA PRO A 28 -9.68 1.84 -62.65
C PRO A 28 -11.04 1.10 -62.80
N ALA A 29 -12.10 1.91 -63.00
CA ALA A 29 -13.38 1.60 -63.68
C ALA A 29 -14.37 0.63 -62.94
N GLN A 30 -15.70 0.77 -62.96
CA GLN A 30 -16.63 1.28 -63.98
C GLN A 30 -18.06 1.52 -63.39
N THR A 31 -18.79 2.52 -63.91
CA THR A 31 -20.27 2.63 -64.13
C THR A 31 -21.31 2.33 -63.03
N GLU A 32 -21.95 3.43 -62.57
CA GLU A 32 -23.40 3.76 -62.72
C GLU A 32 -24.47 2.67 -62.51
N THR A 33 -25.33 2.83 -61.48
CA THR A 33 -26.80 2.94 -61.61
C THR A 33 -27.50 3.21 -60.25
N LYS A 34 -28.56 4.01 -60.35
CA LYS A 34 -29.51 4.56 -59.36
C LYS A 34 -30.55 3.48 -58.90
N PRO A 35 -31.66 3.83 -58.22
CA PRO A 35 -31.95 4.00 -56.77
C PRO A 35 -32.85 2.88 -56.17
N ALA A 36 -33.06 2.89 -54.86
CA ALA A 36 -34.42 2.88 -54.28
C ALA A 36 -34.40 3.12 -52.76
N GLU A 37 -35.14 4.16 -52.40
CA GLU A 37 -35.52 4.63 -51.08
C GLU A 37 -36.66 3.77 -50.52
N THR A 38 -36.59 3.36 -49.26
CA THR A 38 -37.78 3.20 -48.40
C THR A 38 -37.35 3.21 -46.94
N LYS A 39 -37.74 4.25 -46.19
CA LYS A 39 -38.57 4.16 -44.97
C LYS A 39 -38.59 5.49 -44.20
N SER A 40 -39.64 6.27 -44.44
CA SER A 40 -40.31 7.14 -43.46
C SER A 40 -40.61 6.35 -42.17
N THR A 41 -40.69 6.87 -40.96
CA THR A 41 -41.18 8.18 -40.48
C THR A 41 -40.85 8.26 -38.98
N GLU A 42 -40.49 9.47 -38.50
CA GLU A 42 -41.10 10.18 -37.35
C GLU A 42 -41.39 9.39 -36.05
N THR A 43 -40.81 9.72 -34.89
CA THR A 43 -41.34 10.80 -34.03
C THR A 43 -40.32 11.30 -32.99
N LYS A 44 -40.25 12.63 -32.87
CA LYS A 44 -39.68 13.44 -31.76
C LYS A 44 -40.71 13.59 -30.64
N PRO A 45 -40.29 13.70 -29.37
CA PRO A 45 -40.57 14.93 -28.60
C PRO A 45 -39.28 15.43 -27.89
N ALA A 46 -38.81 16.65 -28.11
CA ALA A 46 -39.28 17.92 -27.54
C ALA A 46 -38.80 18.16 -26.09
N GLU A 47 -38.08 19.27 -25.94
CA GLU A 47 -37.41 19.81 -24.76
C GLU A 47 -38.31 20.01 -23.55
N THR A 48 -37.70 19.98 -22.36
CA THR A 48 -38.16 20.82 -21.24
C THR A 48 -36.96 21.24 -20.39
N THR A 49 -36.55 22.49 -20.57
CA THR A 49 -35.61 23.24 -19.71
C THR A 49 -36.41 24.15 -18.78
N THR A 50 -36.30 24.01 -17.45
CA THR A 50 -36.50 25.09 -16.45
C THR A 50 -36.17 24.61 -15.01
N PRO A 51 -35.95 25.50 -14.01
CA PRO A 51 -34.69 25.70 -13.29
C PRO A 51 -34.69 25.20 -11.82
N PRO A 52 -33.56 25.30 -11.08
CA PRO A 52 -33.50 24.89 -9.67
C PRO A 52 -34.21 25.89 -8.74
N PRO A 53 -34.90 25.44 -7.67
CA PRO A 53 -35.34 26.34 -6.61
C PRO A 53 -34.18 26.66 -5.66
N ALA A 54 -33.91 27.96 -5.53
CA ALA A 54 -33.16 28.57 -4.45
C ALA A 54 -33.99 28.63 -3.17
N ALA A 55 -33.30 28.52 -2.02
CA ALA A 55 -33.67 28.93 -0.66
C ALA A 55 -33.14 27.85 0.31
N THR A 56 -32.49 28.08 1.43
CA THR A 56 -32.21 29.28 2.24
C THR A 56 -31.27 28.78 3.33
N THR A 57 -30.19 29.51 3.60
CA THR A 57 -29.41 29.40 4.83
C THR A 57 -30.30 29.58 6.07
N PRO A 58 -30.02 28.81 7.14
CA PRO A 58 -30.01 29.40 8.47
C PRO A 58 -28.67 29.17 9.16
N SER A 59 -27.99 30.26 9.50
CA SER A 59 -26.94 30.30 10.51
C SER A 59 -27.50 29.81 11.85
N PRO A 60 -26.75 29.00 12.63
CA PRO A 60 -26.87 28.99 14.07
C PRO A 60 -25.78 29.88 14.69
N SER A 61 -26.25 31.03 15.13
CA SER A 61 -25.88 31.77 16.34
C SER A 61 -24.65 31.31 17.14
N THR A 62 -23.68 32.22 17.21
CA THR A 62 -22.68 32.37 18.28
C THR A 62 -23.36 32.43 19.66
N PRO A 63 -22.89 31.65 20.65
CA PRO A 63 -22.99 32.04 22.06
C PRO A 63 -21.62 32.59 22.50
N ALA A 64 -21.57 33.90 22.75
CA ALA A 64 -20.60 34.42 23.71
C ALA A 64 -21.02 33.96 25.12
N PRO A 65 -20.06 33.59 25.97
CA PRO A 65 -20.09 34.24 27.27
C PRO A 65 -18.71 34.70 27.74
N SER A 66 -18.74 35.95 28.21
CA SER A 66 -18.12 36.43 29.43
C SER A 66 -16.60 36.38 29.58
N ALA A 67 -16.02 37.57 29.41
CA ALA A 67 -14.79 37.98 30.08
C ALA A 67 -14.90 37.77 31.60
N ALA A 68 -13.87 37.16 32.18
CA ALA A 68 -13.48 37.32 33.57
C ALA A 68 -11.98 36.98 33.71
N ALA A 69 -11.15 38.01 33.63
CA ALA A 69 -9.89 38.11 34.37
C ALA A 69 -10.06 39.30 35.34
N PRO A 70 -9.29 39.49 36.44
CA PRO A 70 -7.98 38.88 36.72
C PRO A 70 -7.80 38.40 38.19
N SER A 71 -6.73 37.63 38.46
CA SER A 71 -5.99 37.74 39.73
C SER A 71 -4.57 37.20 39.56
N THR A 72 -3.60 38.12 39.54
CA THR A 72 -2.19 37.89 39.88
C THR A 72 -2.02 38.39 41.33
N PRO A 73 -1.22 37.74 42.20
CA PRO A 73 0.17 38.17 42.43
C PRO A 73 1.14 36.97 42.52
N ALA A 74 2.24 36.92 41.76
CA ALA A 74 3.55 37.56 42.00
C ALA A 74 4.52 36.67 42.83
N PRO A 75 5.85 36.80 42.62
CA PRO A 75 6.79 35.69 42.57
C PRO A 75 7.61 35.52 43.86
N SER A 76 8.24 34.35 44.03
CA SER A 76 9.33 34.18 45.01
C SER A 76 10.57 33.60 44.35
N THR A 77 11.51 34.51 44.09
CA THR A 77 12.92 34.28 43.80
C THR A 77 13.67 33.87 45.07
N ALA A 78 14.55 32.87 45.01
CA ALA A 78 15.89 32.91 45.61
C ALA A 78 16.64 31.56 45.43
N ALA A 79 17.62 31.55 44.53
CA ALA A 79 18.93 30.94 44.80
C ALA A 79 19.84 32.08 45.37
N PRO A 80 21.10 31.88 45.78
CA PRO A 80 21.94 30.67 45.83
C PRO A 80 22.71 30.50 47.18
N ALA A 81 23.37 29.36 47.41
CA ALA A 81 24.60 29.32 48.24
C ALA A 81 25.40 28.02 48.04
N THR A 82 26.60 28.19 47.50
CA THR A 82 27.75 27.28 47.58
C THR A 82 28.31 27.28 49.01
N PRO A 83 28.97 26.20 49.46
CA PRO A 83 30.36 26.40 49.90
C PRO A 83 31.33 25.28 49.47
N ALA A 84 32.57 25.70 49.22
CA ALA A 84 33.77 24.87 49.12
C ALA A 84 34.48 24.80 50.50
N PRO A 85 35.75 24.37 50.60
CA PRO A 85 36.25 22.99 50.66
C PRO A 85 36.89 22.67 52.04
N SER A 86 37.21 21.40 52.32
CA SER A 86 38.11 21.05 53.44
C SER A 86 38.89 19.77 53.12
N THR A 87 40.21 19.85 53.22
CA THR A 87 41.19 18.73 53.22
C THR A 87 42.04 18.82 54.51
N PRO A 88 42.96 17.88 54.79
CA PRO A 88 42.84 16.52 55.35
C PRO A 88 43.47 16.41 56.77
N PRO A 89 43.58 15.21 57.39
CA PRO A 89 44.90 14.56 57.41
C PRO A 89 44.87 13.01 57.34
N ALA A 90 46.07 12.44 57.12
CA ALA A 90 46.39 11.05 56.82
C ALA A 90 46.67 10.15 58.07
N ALA A 91 46.36 8.85 57.93
CA ALA A 91 47.05 7.65 58.47
C ALA A 91 46.12 6.42 58.19
N ALA A 92 46.46 5.42 57.34
CA ALA A 92 47.31 4.25 57.61
C ALA A 92 46.81 3.45 58.85
N GLU A 93 46.41 2.15 58.86
CA GLU A 93 46.45 1.01 57.94
C GLU A 93 45.40 -0.09 58.32
N THR A 94 44.87 -0.83 57.33
CA THR A 94 44.43 -2.27 57.34
C THR A 94 43.30 -2.80 58.28
N PRO A 95 42.66 -3.96 58.01
CA PRO A 95 41.64 -4.19 56.98
C PRO A 95 40.35 -4.83 57.57
N ALA A 96 39.16 -4.30 57.26
CA ALA A 96 37.89 -4.96 57.59
C ALA A 96 37.02 -5.15 56.34
N THR A 97 36.83 -6.43 55.99
CA THR A 97 35.69 -7.07 55.29
C THR A 97 34.78 -6.20 54.41
N PRO A 98 34.65 -6.51 53.10
CA PRO A 98 33.68 -5.82 52.24
C PRO A 98 32.23 -6.16 52.64
N PRO A 99 31.33 -5.17 52.77
CA PRO A 99 29.90 -5.40 52.90
C PRO A 99 29.27 -5.80 51.56
N PRO A 100 28.08 -6.45 51.57
CA PRO A 100 27.49 -7.08 50.40
C PRO A 100 27.10 -6.05 49.33
N ALA A 101 27.42 -6.34 48.07
CA ALA A 101 27.07 -5.53 46.93
C ALA A 101 25.56 -5.26 46.86
N ALA A 102 25.20 -3.99 46.75
CA ALA A 102 23.85 -3.55 46.40
C ALA A 102 23.44 -4.17 45.06
N GLN A 103 22.27 -4.81 45.05
CA GLN A 103 21.68 -5.39 43.86
C GLN A 103 21.35 -4.28 42.86
N THR A 104 22.07 -4.24 41.75
CA THR A 104 21.74 -3.44 40.58
C THR A 104 20.36 -3.86 40.05
N PRO A 105 19.44 -2.94 39.72
CA PRO A 105 18.20 -3.28 39.05
C PRO A 105 18.48 -4.05 37.76
N ALA A 106 17.85 -5.22 37.61
CA ALA A 106 17.98 -6.07 36.44
C ALA A 106 17.55 -5.30 35.18
N VAL A 107 18.48 -5.17 34.23
CA VAL A 107 18.20 -4.72 32.87
C VAL A 107 17.18 -5.70 32.27
N PRO A 108 16.02 -5.24 31.75
CA PRO A 108 15.07 -6.12 31.08
C PRO A 108 15.77 -6.83 29.90
N PRO A 109 15.43 -8.10 29.60
CA PRO A 109 16.10 -8.83 28.54
C PRO A 109 16.00 -8.05 27.23
N ALA A 110 17.13 -7.81 26.59
CA ALA A 110 17.19 -7.21 25.27
C ALA A 110 16.20 -7.97 24.36
N ALA A 111 15.18 -7.26 23.88
CA ALA A 111 14.39 -7.73 22.76
C ALA A 111 15.39 -8.18 21.68
N LYS A 112 15.22 -9.40 21.17
CA LYS A 112 16.04 -9.90 20.06
C LYS A 112 15.93 -8.87 18.94
N VAL A 113 16.97 -8.07 18.76
CA VAL A 113 17.06 -7.09 17.68
C VAL A 113 17.08 -7.94 16.42
N GLN A 114 15.94 -8.05 15.74
CA GLN A 114 15.89 -8.74 14.46
C GLN A 114 16.84 -7.98 13.54
N THR A 115 17.82 -8.68 12.99
CA THR A 115 18.63 -8.16 11.89
C THR A 115 17.67 -7.69 10.81
N ALA A 116 17.77 -6.42 10.41
CA ALA A 116 16.92 -5.88 9.37
C ALA A 116 17.12 -6.67 8.07
N ASP A 117 16.01 -7.02 7.41
CA ASP A 117 16.07 -7.65 6.09
C ASP A 117 16.77 -6.71 5.10
N PRO A 118 17.56 -7.24 4.14
CA PRO A 118 18.20 -6.41 3.13
C PRO A 118 17.15 -5.67 2.30
N PHE A 119 17.34 -4.35 2.15
CA PHE A 119 16.42 -3.52 1.38
C PHE A 119 16.85 -3.49 -0.10
N GLY A 120 16.01 -4.04 -0.98
CA GLY A 120 16.29 -4.12 -2.42
C GLY A 120 17.25 -5.25 -2.79
N GLU A 121 16.97 -6.46 -2.32
CA GLU A 121 17.74 -7.66 -2.68
C GLU A 121 17.34 -8.15 -4.07
N GLU A 122 18.29 -8.29 -4.99
CA GLU A 122 18.01 -8.89 -6.30
C GLU A 122 17.82 -10.40 -6.16
N ILE A 123 16.66 -10.89 -6.55
CA ILE A 123 16.34 -12.32 -6.59
C ILE A 123 15.72 -12.70 -7.93
N THR A 124 15.66 -14.00 -8.21
CA THR A 124 14.93 -14.53 -9.38
C THR A 124 13.73 -15.32 -8.90
N LEU A 125 12.52 -14.87 -9.25
CA LEU A 125 11.30 -15.60 -8.98
C LEU A 125 11.16 -16.79 -9.93
N ALA A 126 10.83 -17.95 -9.37
CA ALA A 126 10.52 -19.14 -10.13
C ALA A 126 8.99 -19.26 -10.28
N PRO A 127 8.48 -19.44 -11.51
CA PRO A 127 7.04 -19.54 -11.75
C PRO A 127 6.50 -20.80 -11.09
N LYS A 128 5.37 -20.66 -10.40
CA LYS A 128 4.62 -21.78 -9.83
C LYS A 128 3.22 -21.78 -10.42
N THR A 129 2.62 -22.95 -10.57
CA THR A 129 1.20 -23.03 -10.94
C THR A 129 0.37 -22.47 -9.78
N ALA A 130 -0.50 -21.52 -10.08
CA ALA A 130 -1.37 -20.85 -9.11
C ALA A 130 -2.81 -20.77 -9.59
N VAL A 131 -3.72 -20.72 -8.63
CA VAL A 131 -5.09 -20.26 -8.87
C VAL A 131 -5.09 -18.75 -8.81
N VAL A 132 -5.62 -18.12 -9.85
CA VAL A 132 -5.62 -16.68 -10.07
C VAL A 132 -7.06 -16.17 -10.02
N LEU A 133 -7.34 -15.21 -9.15
CA LEU A 133 -8.58 -14.45 -9.11
C LEU A 133 -8.29 -13.01 -9.51
N LYS A 134 -8.97 -12.50 -10.53
CA LYS A 134 -8.88 -11.09 -10.93
C LYS A 134 -9.84 -10.25 -10.09
N GLY A 135 -9.33 -9.16 -9.54
CA GLY A 135 -10.08 -8.24 -8.69
C GLY A 135 -9.82 -6.78 -9.08
N LYS A 136 -10.64 -5.90 -8.51
CA LYS A 136 -10.43 -4.46 -8.50
C LYS A 136 -10.81 -3.91 -7.12
N ALA A 137 -10.11 -2.88 -6.67
CA ALA A 137 -10.35 -2.24 -5.39
C ALA A 137 -10.11 -0.73 -5.51
N SER A 138 -10.65 0.05 -4.57
CA SER A 138 -10.25 1.44 -4.37
C SER A 138 -9.23 1.54 -3.25
N TRP A 139 -8.55 2.68 -3.15
CA TRP A 139 -7.56 2.91 -2.09
C TRP A 139 -8.20 2.87 -0.68
N ASP A 140 -9.44 3.34 -0.55
CA ASP A 140 -10.18 3.34 0.72
C ASP A 140 -10.46 1.95 1.28
N ASN A 141 -10.56 0.93 0.42
CA ASN A 141 -10.90 -0.44 0.79
C ASN A 141 -9.87 -1.47 0.28
N ALA A 142 -8.64 -1.01 0.05
CA ALA A 142 -7.58 -1.79 -0.56
C ALA A 142 -7.36 -3.10 0.19
N PHE A 143 -7.02 -3.01 1.47
CA PHE A 143 -6.71 -4.18 2.29
C PHE A 143 -7.90 -5.14 2.36
N GLU A 144 -9.10 -4.65 2.68
CA GLU A 144 -10.31 -5.47 2.76
C GLU A 144 -10.58 -6.25 1.45
N SER A 145 -10.42 -5.60 0.30
CA SER A 145 -10.65 -6.21 -1.02
C SER A 145 -9.60 -7.29 -1.33
N LEU A 146 -8.34 -7.06 -0.95
CA LEU A 146 -7.26 -8.04 -1.12
C LEU A 146 -7.50 -9.27 -0.24
N ILE A 147 -7.87 -9.05 1.02
CA ILE A 147 -8.24 -10.11 1.98
C ILE A 147 -9.43 -10.93 1.47
N GLU A 148 -10.48 -10.28 0.95
CA GLU A 148 -11.65 -10.97 0.40
C GLU A 148 -11.29 -11.84 -0.81
N ALA A 149 -10.43 -11.33 -1.69
CA ALA A 149 -9.92 -12.07 -2.83
C ALA A 149 -9.11 -13.30 -2.41
N ILE A 150 -8.16 -13.14 -1.48
CA ILE A 150 -7.36 -14.25 -0.92
C ILE A 150 -8.28 -15.27 -0.25
N LYS A 151 -9.22 -14.82 0.58
CA LYS A 151 -10.22 -15.68 1.25
C LYS A 151 -11.07 -16.46 0.25
N SER A 152 -11.44 -15.84 -0.87
CA SER A 152 -12.23 -16.49 -1.92
C SER A 152 -11.46 -17.64 -2.58
N VAL A 153 -10.18 -17.43 -2.89
CA VAL A 153 -9.31 -18.47 -3.47
C VAL A 153 -9.04 -19.56 -2.43
N THR A 154 -8.63 -19.22 -1.22
CA THR A 154 -8.38 -20.17 -0.12
C THR A 154 -9.62 -21.01 0.17
N GLY A 155 -10.79 -20.38 0.30
CA GLY A 155 -12.05 -21.07 0.57
C GLY A 155 -12.53 -21.98 -0.57
N LEU A 156 -12.03 -21.81 -1.81
CA LEU A 156 -12.22 -22.78 -2.88
C LEU A 156 -11.27 -23.97 -2.74
N LEU A 157 -10.01 -23.70 -2.44
CA LEU A 157 -8.99 -24.74 -2.27
C LEU A 157 -9.34 -25.68 -1.11
N GLU A 158 -9.76 -25.11 0.03
CA GLU A 158 -10.21 -25.87 1.20
C GLU A 158 -11.39 -26.78 0.90
N LYS A 159 -12.40 -26.30 0.16
CA LYS A 159 -13.57 -27.11 -0.24
C LYS A 159 -13.18 -28.32 -1.09
N GLN A 160 -12.08 -28.22 -1.82
CA GLN A 160 -11.56 -29.31 -2.66
C GLN A 160 -10.44 -30.10 -1.98
N GLY A 161 -10.08 -29.77 -0.73
CA GLY A 161 -9.02 -30.42 0.02
C GLY A 161 -7.61 -30.15 -0.52
N ILE A 162 -7.45 -29.13 -1.37
CA ILE A 162 -6.17 -28.77 -1.98
C ILE A 162 -5.42 -27.87 -1.01
N LYS A 163 -4.20 -28.26 -0.65
CA LYS A 163 -3.32 -27.41 0.16
C LYS A 163 -2.47 -26.54 -0.77
N PRO A 164 -2.41 -25.21 -0.53
CA PRO A 164 -1.45 -24.36 -1.19
C PRO A 164 -0.01 -24.87 -1.00
N ASN A 165 0.85 -24.69 -1.99
CA ASN A 165 2.28 -25.02 -1.93
C ASN A 165 3.18 -23.78 -1.93
N GLY A 166 2.62 -22.61 -1.61
CA GLY A 166 3.30 -21.34 -1.50
C GLY A 166 2.41 -20.29 -0.84
N ASN A 167 2.97 -19.11 -0.62
CA ASN A 167 2.28 -17.98 -0.02
C ASN A 167 1.31 -17.33 -1.01
N PRO A 168 0.20 -16.73 -0.55
CA PRO A 168 -0.66 -15.94 -1.42
C PRO A 168 0.08 -14.70 -1.90
N MET A 169 -0.13 -14.37 -3.17
CA MET A 169 0.48 -13.24 -3.85
C MET A 169 -0.60 -12.32 -4.43
N ILE A 170 -0.36 -11.01 -4.44
CA ILE A 170 -1.17 -10.01 -5.13
C ILE A 170 -0.31 -9.37 -6.20
N VAL A 171 -0.69 -9.54 -7.47
CA VAL A 171 -0.03 -8.91 -8.61
C VAL A 171 -0.85 -7.71 -9.05
N TYR A 172 -0.31 -6.52 -8.92
CA TYR A 172 -0.98 -5.29 -9.37
C TYR A 172 -0.84 -5.16 -10.88
N THR A 173 -1.95 -5.22 -11.60
CA THR A 173 -1.95 -5.18 -13.07
C THR A 173 -2.19 -3.79 -13.64
N SER A 174 -2.81 -2.91 -12.86
CA SER A 174 -3.01 -1.50 -13.19
C SER A 174 -3.37 -0.75 -11.93
N THR A 175 -2.86 0.46 -11.78
CA THR A 175 -3.10 1.37 -10.66
C THR A 175 -3.40 2.77 -11.22
N ASP A 176 -4.35 3.47 -10.61
CA ASP A 176 -4.72 4.85 -10.94
C ASP A 176 -5.10 5.62 -9.65
N ASP A 177 -5.49 6.89 -9.79
CA ASP A 177 -5.82 7.75 -8.64
C ASP A 177 -7.08 7.29 -7.86
N ASN A 178 -7.95 6.49 -8.50
CA ASN A 178 -9.21 6.03 -7.91
C ASN A 178 -9.10 4.62 -7.34
N GLY A 179 -8.12 3.84 -7.77
CA GLY A 179 -7.91 2.48 -7.28
C GLY A 179 -6.98 1.66 -8.14
N PHE A 180 -7.19 0.35 -8.14
CA PHE A 180 -6.33 -0.58 -8.82
C PHE A 180 -7.03 -1.86 -9.23
N THR A 181 -6.44 -2.53 -10.21
CA THR A 181 -6.78 -3.89 -10.62
C THR A 181 -5.63 -4.81 -10.21
N PHE A 182 -5.99 -5.99 -9.75
CA PHE A 182 -5.03 -6.94 -9.22
C PHE A 182 -5.39 -8.38 -9.55
N GLN A 183 -4.42 -9.26 -9.40
CA GLN A 183 -4.59 -10.70 -9.44
C GLN A 183 -4.19 -11.28 -8.09
N ALA A 184 -5.13 -11.88 -7.39
CA ALA A 184 -4.84 -12.68 -6.21
C ALA A 184 -4.48 -14.10 -6.65
N GLU A 185 -3.26 -14.51 -6.36
CA GLU A 185 -2.67 -15.75 -6.80
C GLU A 185 -2.31 -16.61 -5.61
N ILE A 186 -2.74 -17.87 -5.60
CA ILE A 186 -2.33 -18.84 -4.58
C ILE A 186 -1.66 -20.02 -5.27
N PRO A 187 -0.34 -20.25 -5.05
CA PRO A 187 0.37 -21.39 -5.60
C PRO A 187 -0.24 -22.72 -5.13
N VAL A 188 -0.45 -23.64 -6.07
CA VAL A 188 -1.03 -24.96 -5.82
C VAL A 188 -0.24 -26.07 -6.51
N PRO A 189 -0.18 -27.28 -5.93
CA PRO A 189 0.48 -28.42 -6.57
C PRO A 189 -0.34 -28.98 -7.74
N GLU A 190 -1.66 -28.77 -7.75
CA GLU A 190 -2.57 -29.26 -8.77
C GLU A 190 -3.73 -28.29 -9.00
N ALA A 191 -4.30 -28.33 -10.21
CA ALA A 191 -5.43 -27.48 -10.57
C ALA A 191 -6.73 -27.95 -9.89
N PRO A 192 -7.55 -27.04 -9.31
CA PRO A 192 -8.87 -27.39 -8.80
C PRO A 192 -9.78 -27.92 -9.90
N LYS A 193 -10.53 -29.00 -9.61
CA LYS A 193 -11.42 -29.66 -10.58
C LYS A 193 -12.61 -28.79 -10.99
N ASN A 194 -13.11 -27.96 -10.07
CA ASN A 194 -14.27 -27.10 -10.28
C ASN A 194 -13.91 -25.63 -10.06
N LEU A 195 -13.25 -25.02 -11.05
CA LEU A 195 -12.85 -23.62 -10.98
C LEU A 195 -13.99 -22.69 -11.45
N PRO A 196 -14.44 -21.71 -10.65
CA PRO A 196 -15.40 -20.69 -11.05
C PRO A 196 -14.87 -19.89 -12.25
N LYS A 197 -15.77 -19.33 -13.06
CA LYS A 197 -15.40 -18.47 -14.20
C LYS A 197 -14.64 -17.20 -13.79
N THR A 198 -14.74 -16.78 -12.54
CA THR A 198 -14.02 -15.63 -11.98
C THR A 198 -12.56 -15.97 -11.61
N MET A 199 -12.21 -17.25 -11.62
CA MET A 199 -10.87 -17.76 -11.33
C MET A 199 -10.30 -18.49 -12.54
N SER A 200 -8.98 -18.47 -12.67
CA SER A 200 -8.25 -19.15 -13.73
C SER A 200 -7.00 -19.82 -13.17
N MET A 201 -6.48 -20.82 -13.87
CA MET A 201 -5.12 -21.30 -13.60
C MET A 201 -4.12 -20.41 -14.34
N GLY A 202 -2.99 -20.11 -13.72
CA GLY A 202 -1.89 -19.35 -14.33
C GLY A 202 -0.56 -19.59 -13.63
N PRO A 203 0.57 -19.24 -14.25
CA PRO A 203 1.84 -19.19 -13.55
C PRO A 203 1.91 -17.93 -12.66
N THR A 204 2.55 -18.04 -11.49
CA THR A 204 2.97 -16.86 -10.72
C THR A 204 4.03 -16.06 -11.47
N PRO A 205 4.19 -14.75 -11.18
CA PRO A 205 5.26 -13.95 -11.73
C PRO A 205 6.63 -14.61 -11.60
N ASP A 206 7.42 -14.50 -12.65
CA ASP A 206 8.77 -15.02 -12.75
C ASP A 206 9.78 -13.97 -13.25
N GLY A 207 11.07 -14.32 -13.13
CA GLY A 207 12.17 -13.49 -13.60
C GLY A 207 12.84 -12.70 -12.50
N LYS A 208 13.72 -11.77 -12.92
CA LYS A 208 14.51 -10.94 -12.00
C LYS A 208 13.64 -9.88 -11.36
N VAL A 209 13.70 -9.81 -10.03
CA VAL A 209 12.98 -8.83 -9.23
C VAL A 209 13.88 -8.28 -8.14
N LEU A 210 13.58 -7.08 -7.66
CA LEU A 210 14.08 -6.59 -6.39
C LEU A 210 13.08 -6.92 -5.30
N LYS A 211 13.55 -7.54 -4.22
CA LYS A 211 12.78 -7.89 -3.04
C LYS A 211 12.96 -6.82 -1.96
N PHE A 212 11.83 -6.41 -1.41
CA PHE A 212 11.72 -5.54 -0.25
C PHE A 212 10.82 -6.22 0.77
N VAL A 213 11.06 -5.99 2.06
CA VAL A 213 10.26 -6.60 3.13
C VAL A 213 9.55 -5.51 3.90
N HIS A 214 8.22 -5.56 3.88
CA HIS A 214 7.36 -4.81 4.76
C HIS A 214 7.07 -5.61 6.02
N ARG A 215 7.19 -4.98 7.18
CA ARG A 215 6.81 -5.54 8.48
C ARG A 215 5.97 -4.53 9.23
N GLY A 216 4.71 -4.85 9.50
CA GLY A 216 3.79 -3.98 10.22
C GLY A 216 2.41 -3.93 9.57
N SER A 217 1.62 -2.94 10.01
CA SER A 217 0.27 -2.70 9.46
C SER A 217 0.33 -2.37 7.97
N TYR A 218 -0.63 -2.91 7.23
CA TYR A 218 -0.86 -2.58 5.83
C TYR A 218 -1.04 -1.07 5.62
N ASP A 219 -1.56 -0.33 6.61
CA ASP A 219 -1.65 1.14 6.57
C ASP A 219 -0.30 1.84 6.36
N ASN A 220 0.80 1.19 6.70
CA ASN A 220 2.16 1.71 6.53
C ASN A 220 2.81 1.27 5.20
N MET A 221 2.07 0.60 4.31
CA MET A 221 2.58 0.18 2.99
C MET A 221 3.02 1.36 2.15
N ASP A 222 2.33 2.50 2.23
CA ASP A 222 2.70 3.74 1.52
C ASP A 222 4.15 4.15 1.80
N ASN A 223 4.58 4.10 3.07
CA ASN A 223 5.96 4.42 3.44
C ASN A 223 6.97 3.44 2.82
N THR A 224 6.56 2.18 2.63
CA THR A 224 7.41 1.16 2.01
C THR A 224 7.54 1.41 0.52
N TYR A 225 6.44 1.75 -0.16
CA TYR A 225 6.46 2.12 -1.57
C TYR A 225 7.29 3.38 -1.84
N GLU A 226 7.16 4.41 -0.99
CA GLU A 226 8.02 5.60 -1.07
C GLU A 226 9.51 5.24 -0.93
N ALA A 227 9.86 4.39 0.04
CA ALA A 227 11.23 3.95 0.25
C ALA A 227 11.76 3.12 -0.93
N ILE A 228 10.91 2.27 -1.54
CA ILE A 228 11.24 1.49 -2.74
C ILE A 228 11.57 2.43 -3.91
N THR A 229 10.70 3.39 -4.21
CA THR A 229 10.90 4.33 -5.33
C THR A 229 12.22 5.10 -5.16
N ASN A 230 12.47 5.64 -3.96
CA ASN A 230 13.74 6.33 -3.67
C ASN A 230 14.95 5.40 -3.87
N HIS A 231 14.86 4.13 -3.46
CA HIS A 231 15.93 3.16 -3.65
C HIS A 231 16.21 2.86 -5.13
N LEU A 232 15.16 2.73 -5.94
CA LEU A 232 15.27 2.52 -7.38
C LEU A 232 15.93 3.73 -8.05
N ASP A 233 15.52 4.94 -7.69
CA ASP A 233 16.07 6.19 -8.21
C ASP A 233 17.54 6.37 -7.82
N ASP A 234 17.88 6.19 -6.55
CA ASP A 234 19.24 6.32 -6.02
C ASP A 234 20.22 5.36 -6.73
N LYS A 235 19.76 4.13 -7.00
CA LYS A 235 20.55 3.11 -7.71
C LYS A 235 20.41 3.18 -9.22
N LYS A 236 19.57 4.06 -9.75
CA LYS A 236 19.26 4.19 -11.20
C LYS A 236 18.84 2.85 -11.81
N ILE A 237 18.01 2.11 -11.09
CA ILE A 237 17.49 0.82 -11.55
C ILE A 237 16.17 1.07 -12.28
N GLU A 238 16.10 0.63 -13.53
CA GLU A 238 14.85 0.64 -14.29
C GLU A 238 14.00 -0.58 -13.89
N ALA A 239 12.89 -0.30 -13.20
CA ALA A 239 11.87 -1.27 -12.84
C ALA A 239 10.72 -1.28 -13.86
N LYS A 240 9.89 -2.32 -13.82
CA LYS A 240 8.57 -2.31 -14.45
C LYS A 240 7.58 -1.56 -13.58
N ASP A 241 6.55 -0.98 -14.20
CA ASP A 241 5.41 -0.34 -13.55
C ASP A 241 4.42 -1.38 -12.98
N THR A 242 4.92 -2.37 -12.26
CA THR A 242 4.14 -3.48 -11.70
C THR A 242 4.74 -3.87 -10.37
N PHE A 243 3.88 -4.10 -9.38
CA PHE A 243 4.30 -4.58 -8.07
C PHE A 243 3.67 -5.94 -7.81
N VAL A 244 4.39 -6.77 -7.06
CA VAL A 244 3.88 -8.05 -6.58
C VAL A 244 4.09 -8.10 -5.08
N GLU A 245 3.01 -8.24 -4.33
CA GLU A 245 3.06 -8.48 -2.88
C GLU A 245 2.94 -9.97 -2.61
N GLU A 246 3.82 -10.54 -1.80
CA GLU A 246 3.72 -11.90 -1.29
C GLU A 246 3.54 -11.85 0.23
N TYR A 247 2.43 -12.40 0.71
CA TYR A 247 2.07 -12.39 2.11
C TYR A 247 2.70 -13.58 2.83
N ILE A 248 3.81 -13.34 3.52
CA ILE A 248 4.58 -14.38 4.22
C ILE A 248 3.88 -14.85 5.48
N THR A 249 3.19 -13.94 6.15
CA THR A 249 2.21 -14.25 7.19
C THR A 249 0.83 -14.34 6.57
N ASP A 250 0.02 -15.29 7.01
CA ASP A 250 -1.36 -15.43 6.55
C ASP A 250 -2.18 -14.19 6.95
N PRO A 251 -2.65 -13.38 5.98
CA PRO A 251 -3.29 -12.12 6.27
C PRO A 251 -4.75 -12.29 6.73
N LEU A 252 -5.30 -13.52 6.67
CA LEU A 252 -6.63 -13.84 7.20
C LEU A 252 -6.62 -14.09 8.72
N THR A 253 -5.46 -14.44 9.28
CA THR A 253 -5.33 -14.88 10.68
C THR A 253 -4.30 -14.08 11.48
N THR A 254 -3.38 -13.40 10.80
CA THR A 254 -2.36 -12.56 11.43
C THR A 254 -2.93 -11.17 11.72
N ALA A 255 -2.64 -10.63 12.89
CA ALA A 255 -2.98 -9.25 13.22
C ALA A 255 -2.26 -8.28 12.28
N GLU A 256 -2.92 -7.19 11.91
CA GLU A 256 -2.43 -6.23 10.91
C GLU A 256 -1.05 -5.68 11.28
N ASP A 257 -0.80 -5.38 12.55
CA ASP A 257 0.48 -4.87 13.06
C ASP A 257 1.65 -5.88 12.98
N LYS A 258 1.38 -7.13 12.58
CA LYS A 258 2.35 -8.23 12.50
C LYS A 258 2.46 -8.82 11.09
N LEU A 259 1.85 -8.18 10.09
CA LEU A 259 1.96 -8.64 8.73
C LEU A 259 3.42 -8.56 8.26
N VAL A 260 3.85 -9.59 7.55
CA VAL A 260 5.11 -9.62 6.82
C VAL A 260 4.77 -9.82 5.36
N ILE A 261 5.07 -8.80 4.55
CA ILE A 261 4.76 -8.78 3.12
C ILE A 261 6.07 -8.56 2.39
N ASN A 262 6.44 -9.47 1.50
CA ASN A 262 7.51 -9.21 0.56
C ASN A 262 6.93 -8.44 -0.62
N VAL A 263 7.49 -7.27 -0.92
CA VAL A 263 7.17 -6.52 -2.13
C VAL A 263 8.25 -6.82 -3.16
N TYR A 264 7.85 -7.35 -4.30
CA TYR A 264 8.71 -7.61 -5.45
C TYR A 264 8.45 -6.57 -6.53
N VAL A 265 9.55 -5.99 -7.00
CA VAL A 265 9.56 -5.05 -8.12
C VAL A 265 10.26 -5.75 -9.29
N PRO A 266 9.53 -6.14 -10.34
CA PRO A 266 10.14 -6.74 -11.52
C PRO A 266 11.10 -5.76 -12.19
N MET A 267 12.27 -6.28 -12.54
CA MET A 267 13.28 -5.51 -13.27
C MET A 267 12.98 -5.51 -14.78
N LYS A 268 13.48 -4.50 -15.47
CA LYS A 268 13.33 -4.37 -16.93
C LYS A 268 14.32 -5.21 -17.72
#